data_AF-A0A0S8FCF4-F1
#
_entry.id   AF-A0A0S8FCF4-F1
#
_cell.length_a   1.000
_cell.length_b   1.000
_cell.length_c   1.000
_cell.angle_alpha   90.00
_cell.angle_beta   90.00
_cell.angle_gamma   90.00
#
_symmetry.space_group_name_H-M   'P 1'
#
loop_
_entity.id
_entity.type
_entity.pdbx_description
1 polymer ?
#
loop_
_entity_poly.entity_id
_entity_poly.type
_entity_poly.pdbx_seq_one_letter_code
_entity_poly.pdbx_strand_id
1 'polypeptide(L)'
;MAWILNPRLFFAAICLSGFSALIYQLIWIRLLGLVFGVSSFAVATVVAVFLLGLGLGSYYFGKWSERTRNPLRLYMVVELGIAAFSLVSYGVIE
;
A
#
# COMPACT_ATOMS: atom_id res chain seq x y z
N MET A 1 26.94 -2.32 3.60
CA MET A 1 27.38 -3.16 4.73
C MET A 1 26.14 -3.71 5.45
N ALA A 2 25.90 -5.02 5.39
CA ALA A 2 24.94 -5.84 6.17
C ALA A 2 23.40 -5.86 5.88
N TRP A 3 22.85 -5.24 4.83
CA TRP A 3 21.38 -5.15 4.68
C TRP A 3 20.68 -6.20 3.78
N ILE A 4 21.37 -7.25 3.35
CA ILE A 4 20.73 -8.39 2.66
C ILE A 4 20.17 -9.30 3.76
N LEU A 5 19.11 -8.82 4.43
CA LEU A 5 18.30 -9.61 5.35
C LEU A 5 17.96 -10.94 4.68
N ASN A 6 18.14 -12.03 5.41
CA ASN A 6 17.85 -13.39 4.97
C ASN A 6 16.61 -13.42 4.06
N PRO A 7 16.66 -14.06 2.88
CA PRO A 7 15.54 -14.06 1.93
C PRO A 7 14.22 -14.50 2.58
N ARG A 8 14.30 -15.37 3.59
CA ARG A 8 13.18 -15.81 4.44
C ARG A 8 12.49 -14.68 5.20
N LEU A 9 13.26 -13.75 5.80
CA LEU A 9 12.68 -12.59 6.50
C LEU A 9 11.99 -11.64 5.54
N PHE A 10 12.56 -11.48 4.33
CA PHE A 10 11.96 -10.62 3.31
C PHE A 10 10.60 -11.17 2.83
N PHE A 11 10.53 -12.47 2.54
CA PHE A 11 9.26 -13.12 2.22
C PHE A 11 8.26 -13.04 3.39
N ALA A 12 8.72 -13.26 4.63
CA ALA A 12 7.87 -13.15 5.80
C ALA A 12 7.29 -11.73 5.97
N ALA A 13 8.12 -10.69 5.78
CA ALA A 13 7.68 -9.29 5.86
C ALA A 13 6.64 -8.94 4.78
N ILE A 14 6.84 -9.39 3.54
CA ILE A 14 5.86 -9.20 2.45
C ILE A 14 4.56 -9.92 2.77
N CYS A 15 4.61 -11.18 3.23
CA CYS A 15 3.43 -11.92 3.64
C CYS A 15 2.68 -11.22 4.77
N LEU A 16 3.40 -10.74 5.79
CA LEU A 16 2.80 -10.05 6.93
C LEU A 16 2.16 -8.72 6.53
N SER A 17 2.82 -7.97 5.64
CA SER A 17 2.27 -6.74 5.06
C SER A 17 1.01 -7.01 4.25
N GLY A 18 1.00 -8.06 3.42
CA GLY A 18 -0.19 -8.47 2.67
C GLY A 18 -1.34 -8.91 3.58
N PHE A 19 -1.02 -9.65 4.64
CA PHE A 19 -1.99 -10.07 5.66
C PHE A 19 -2.62 -8.88 6.38
N SER A 20 -1.80 -7.89 6.78
CA SER A 20 -2.30 -6.65 7.38
C SER A 20 -3.22 -5.87 6.43
N ALA A 21 -2.89 -5.84 5.13
CA ALA A 21 -3.73 -5.18 4.14
C ALA A 21 -5.11 -5.85 3.98
N LEU A 22 -5.17 -7.19 4.04
CA LEU A 22 -6.43 -7.94 4.02
C LEU A 22 -7.27 -7.68 5.29
N ILE A 23 -6.64 -7.62 6.46
CA ILE A 23 -7.33 -7.26 7.72
C ILE A 23 -7.94 -5.86 7.58
N TYR A 24 -7.18 -4.91 7.05
CA TYR A 24 -7.66 -3.54 6.84
C TYR A 24 -8.87 -3.50 5.91
N GLN A 25 -8.84 -4.30 4.83
CA GLN A 25 -9.96 -4.45 3.91
C GLN A 25 -11.22 -4.96 4.64
N LEU A 26 -11.08 -5.97 5.51
CA LEU A 26 -12.19 -6.53 6.30
C LEU A 26 -12.75 -5.53 7.32
N ILE A 27 -11.88 -4.74 7.96
CA ILE A 27 -12.29 -3.68 8.90
C ILE A 27 -13.15 -2.63 8.17
N TRP A 28 -12.70 -2.19 6.99
CA TRP A 28 -13.45 -1.24 6.18
C TRP A 28 -14.80 -1.79 5.70
N ILE A 29 -14.86 -3.07 5.30
CA ILE A 29 -16.12 -3.74 4.95
C ILE A 29 -17.09 -3.73 6.14
N ARG A 30 -16.61 -4.02 7.35
CA ARG A 30 -17.43 -4.01 8.57
C ARG A 30 -17.93 -2.61 8.93
N LEU A 31 -17.05 -1.60 8.85
CA LEU A 31 -17.40 -0.20 9.09
C LEU A 31 -18.44 0.32 8.10
N LEU A 32 -18.22 0.10 6.80
CA LEU A 32 -19.16 0.50 5.75
C LEU A 32 -20.47 -0.28 5.84
N GLY A 33 -20.43 -1.56 6.20
CA GLY A 33 -21.63 -2.35 6.48
C GLY A 33 -22.46 -1.79 7.64
N LEU A 34 -21.80 -1.28 8.69
CA LEU A 34 -22.47 -0.64 9.83
C LEU A 34 -23.12 0.70 9.45
N VAL A 35 -22.51 1.45 8.52
CA VAL A 35 -22.98 2.77 8.07
C VAL A 35 -24.12 2.65 7.04
N PHE A 36 -24.03 1.70 6.09
CA PHE A 36 -24.97 1.58 4.98
C PHE A 36 -26.10 0.57 5.22
N GLY A 37 -25.99 -0.34 6.20
CA GLY A 37 -27.03 -1.34 6.52
C GLY A 37 -27.27 -2.43 5.46
N VAL A 38 -26.83 -2.22 4.21
CA VAL A 38 -26.89 -3.19 3.11
C VAL A 38 -25.55 -3.91 2.92
N SER A 39 -25.46 -5.12 3.46
CA SER A 39 -24.21 -5.87 3.62
C SER A 39 -23.52 -6.25 2.29
N SER A 40 -24.25 -6.47 1.19
CA SER A 40 -23.66 -6.95 -0.07
C SER A 40 -23.02 -5.84 -0.90
N PHE A 41 -23.62 -4.64 -0.95
CA PHE A 41 -23.09 -3.50 -1.72
C PHE A 41 -21.82 -2.92 -1.07
N ALA A 42 -21.75 -2.90 0.26
CA ALA A 42 -20.57 -2.44 0.99
C ALA A 42 -19.35 -3.33 0.70
N VAL A 43 -19.52 -4.66 0.74
CA VAL A 43 -18.45 -5.62 0.42
C VAL A 43 -17.98 -5.43 -1.01
N ALA A 44 -18.90 -5.38 -1.98
CA ALA A 44 -18.56 -5.23 -3.39
C ALA A 44 -17.80 -3.93 -3.67
N THR A 45 -18.21 -2.82 -3.04
CA THR A 45 -17.55 -1.52 -3.21
C THR A 45 -16.13 -1.53 -2.65
N VAL A 46 -15.93 -2.04 -1.43
CA VAL A 46 -14.57 -2.11 -0.84
C VAL A 46 -13.67 -3.01 -1.66
N VAL A 47 -14.16 -4.18 -2.08
CA VAL A 47 -13.39 -5.10 -2.93
C VAL A 47 -13.07 -4.47 -4.28
N ALA A 48 -14.02 -3.79 -4.91
CA ALA A 48 -13.79 -3.10 -6.19
C ALA A 48 -12.74 -1.99 -6.06
N VAL A 49 -12.84 -1.12 -5.05
CA VAL A 49 -11.87 -0.04 -4.80
C VAL A 49 -10.50 -0.61 -4.41
N PHE A 50 -10.45 -1.69 -3.62
CA PHE A 50 -9.20 -2.34 -3.22
C PHE A 50 -8.50 -3.01 -4.41
N LEU A 51 -9.24 -3.74 -5.23
CA LEU A 51 -8.71 -4.35 -6.47
C LEU A 51 -8.30 -3.29 -7.49
N LEU A 52 -9.08 -2.21 -7.64
CA LEU A 52 -8.69 -1.07 -8.48
C LEU A 52 -7.41 -0.42 -7.98
N GLY A 53 -7.28 -0.20 -6.67
CA GLY A 53 -6.08 0.34 -6.04
C GLY A 53 -4.86 -0.55 -6.23
N LEU A 54 -5.01 -1.87 -6.03
CA LEU A 54 -3.94 -2.85 -6.28
C LEU A 54 -3.59 -2.95 -7.76
N GLY A 55 -4.56 -2.91 -8.66
CA GLY A 55 -4.36 -2.96 -10.11
C GLY A 55 -3.68 -1.71 -10.63
N LEU A 56 -4.12 -0.52 -10.22
CA LEU A 56 -3.48 0.76 -10.55
C LEU A 56 -2.09 0.86 -9.91
N GLY A 57 -1.95 0.43 -8.66
CA GLY A 57 -0.68 0.36 -7.96
C GLY A 57 0.30 -0.57 -8.67
N SER A 58 -0.10 -1.79 -9.02
CA SER A 58 0.73 -2.75 -9.75
C SER A 58 1.01 -2.29 -11.18
N TYR A 59 0.09 -1.59 -11.85
CA TYR A 59 0.35 -1.03 -13.17
C TYR A 59 1.38 0.11 -13.10
N TYR A 60 1.24 1.03 -12.14
CA TYR A 60 2.20 2.13 -11.97
C TYR A 60 3.56 1.61 -11.47
N PHE A 61 3.60 0.83 -10.38
CA PHE A 61 4.84 0.29 -9.81
C PHE A 61 5.46 -0.84 -10.65
N GLY A 62 4.66 -1.68 -11.31
CA GLY A 62 5.12 -2.75 -12.20
C GLY A 62 5.70 -2.19 -13.49
N LYS A 63 5.04 -1.22 -14.13
CA LYS A 63 5.60 -0.52 -15.31
C LYS A 63 6.85 0.30 -14.93
N TRP A 64 6.92 0.81 -13.71
CA TRP A 64 8.09 1.53 -13.19
C TRP A 64 9.25 0.59 -12.82
N SER A 65 8.94 -0.64 -12.37
CA SER A 65 9.88 -1.73 -12.14
C SER A 65 10.44 -2.31 -13.44
N GLU A 66 9.60 -2.54 -14.46
CA GLU A 66 10.04 -3.00 -15.78
C GLU A 66 10.90 -1.96 -16.52
N ARG A 67 10.64 -0.67 -16.32
CA ARG A 67 11.47 0.41 -16.90
C ARG A 67 12.80 0.61 -16.18
N THR A 68 12.96 0.10 -14.96
CA THR A 68 14.09 0.48 -14.09
C THR A 68 14.82 -0.77 -13.55
N ARG A 69 15.82 -1.23 -14.32
CA ARG A 69 16.88 -2.17 -13.89
C ARG A 69 17.82 -1.59 -12.81
N ASN A 70 17.41 -0.52 -12.11
CA ASN A 70 18.23 0.26 -11.19
C ASN A 70 17.49 0.51 -9.85
N PRO A 71 17.91 -0.10 -8.73
CA PRO A 71 17.29 0.04 -7.41
C PRO A 71 17.28 1.48 -6.85
N LEU A 72 18.04 2.40 -7.47
CA LEU A 72 18.17 3.80 -7.06
C LEU A 72 16.89 4.63 -7.27
N ARG A 73 16.09 4.31 -8.30
CA ARG A 73 14.92 5.13 -8.63
C ARG A 73 13.77 4.88 -7.66
N LEU A 74 13.61 3.62 -7.22
CA LEU A 74 12.68 3.22 -6.15
C LEU A 74 13.01 3.96 -4.85
N TYR A 75 14.31 4.06 -4.53
CA TYR A 75 14.81 4.83 -3.41
C TYR A 75 14.45 6.32 -3.54
N MET A 76 14.65 6.92 -4.71
CA MET A 76 14.29 8.33 -4.96
C MET A 76 12.81 8.63 -4.74
N VAL A 77 11.86 7.79 -5.19
CA VAL A 77 10.42 8.09 -4.97
C VAL A 77 10.01 7.86 -3.53
N VAL A 78 10.58 6.87 -2.85
CA VAL A 78 10.37 6.71 -1.41
C VAL A 78 10.89 7.94 -0.66
N GLU A 79 12.08 8.43 -1.03
CA GLU A 79 12.67 9.63 -0.43
C GLU A 79 11.87 10.90 -0.75
N LEU A 80 11.32 11.01 -1.97
CA LEU A 80 10.43 12.11 -2.38
C LEU A 80 9.08 12.05 -1.66
N GLY A 81 8.55 10.85 -1.43
CA GLY A 81 7.36 10.62 -0.63
C GLY A 81 7.57 11.00 0.83
N ILE A 82 8.72 10.63 1.42
CA ILE A 82 9.11 11.02 2.78
C ILE A 82 9.28 12.55 2.86
N ALA A 83 9.94 13.17 1.88
CA ALA A 83 10.11 14.62 1.82
C ALA A 83 8.76 15.35 1.72
N ALA A 84 7.85 14.88 0.87
CA ALA A 84 6.51 15.44 0.74
C ALA A 84 5.69 15.28 2.04
N PHE A 85 5.77 14.11 2.67
CA PHE A 85 5.07 13.85 3.93
C PHE A 85 5.64 14.70 5.07
N SER A 86 6.97 14.90 5.10
CA SER A 86 7.63 15.75 6.07
C SER A 86 7.25 17.22 5.90
N LEU A 87 7.10 17.70 4.66
CA LEU A 87 6.61 19.06 4.37
C LEU A 87 5.16 19.26 4.83
N VAL A 88 4.28 18.28 4.58
CA VAL A 88 2.88 18.34 5.03
C VAL A 88 2.78 18.30 6.55
N SER A 89 3.60 17.47 7.21
CA SER A 89 3.64 17.40 8.67
C SER A 89 4.15 18.70 9.29
N TYR A 90 5.12 19.37 8.67
CA TYR A 90 5.62 20.65 9.14
C TYR A 90 4.54 21.74 9.04
N GLY A 91 3.76 21.75 7.95
CA GLY A 91 2.67 22.72 7.76
C GLY A 91 1.40 22.48 8.59
N VAL A 92 1.26 21.33 9.25
CA VAL A 92 0.15 21.03 10.18
C VAL A 92 0.48 21.44 11.62
N ILE A 93 1.76 21.68 11.92
CA ILE A 93 2.25 21.99 13.28
C ILE A 93 2.41 23.51 13.50
N GLU A 94 2.32 24.32 12.43
CA GLU A 94 2.16 25.78 12.47
C GLU A 94 0.67 26.17 12.51
#